data_AF-A0A1J9Q9B4-F1
#
_entry.id   AF-A0A1J9Q9B4-F1
#
_cell.length_a   1.000
_cell.length_b   1.000
_cell.length_c   1.000
_cell.angle_alpha   90.00
_cell.angle_beta   90.00
_cell.angle_gamma   90.00
#
_symmetry.space_group_name_H-M   'P 1'
#
loop_
_entity.id
_entity.type
_entity.pdbx_description
1 polymer ?
#
loop_
_entity_poly.entity_id
_entity_poly.type
_entity_poly.pdbx_seq_one_letter_code
_entity_poly.pdbx_strand_id
1 'polypeptide(L)'
;MANYISLPILDELVRFAEHDSEYEDSAKAMASGVLNYYFPATNGFTVAPEQNRNDHSDFIILRIQRRFPGDRGVVDHTLAEAKKTADSVQAALEQLENALENANTEFGRCWAILVHGCTFYFYEYHLNLPLNARLIPWGPPGQLSRNSFHARNDSVAIDWMLRHMGQNNTPPSR
;
A
#
# COMPACT_ATOMS: atom_id res chain seq x y z
N MET A 1 -16.26 -12.29 9.56
CA MET A 1 -15.54 -11.12 10.09
C MET A 1 -15.78 -9.97 9.12
N ALA A 2 -16.08 -8.77 9.61
CA ALA A 2 -16.29 -7.60 8.77
C ALA A 2 -14.95 -7.11 8.19
N ASN A 3 -14.86 -7.00 6.87
CA ASN A 3 -13.76 -6.35 6.15
C ASN A 3 -14.24 -5.02 5.54
N TYR A 4 -13.36 -4.28 4.87
CA TYR A 4 -13.70 -2.98 4.29
C TYR A 4 -14.93 -2.99 3.37
N ILE A 5 -15.17 -4.05 2.58
CA ILE A 5 -16.36 -4.17 1.70
C ILE A 5 -17.67 -4.17 2.50
N SER A 6 -17.65 -4.59 3.77
CA SER A 6 -18.86 -4.52 4.60
C SER A 6 -19.28 -3.10 4.99
N LEU A 7 -18.42 -2.09 4.76
CA LEU A 7 -18.76 -0.69 4.95
C LEU A 7 -19.35 -0.12 3.65
N PRO A 8 -20.62 0.32 3.63
CA PRO A 8 -21.30 0.75 2.40
C PRO A 8 -20.54 1.83 1.61
N ILE A 9 -19.88 2.75 2.32
CA ILE A 9 -19.11 3.81 1.67
C ILE A 9 -17.86 3.28 0.96
N LEU A 10 -17.19 2.26 1.50
CA LEU A 10 -16.02 1.66 0.88
C LEU A 10 -16.41 0.70 -0.23
N ASP A 11 -17.53 -0.01 -0.07
CA ASP A 11 -18.13 -0.82 -1.14
C ASP A 11 -18.49 0.04 -2.36
N GLU A 12 -19.04 1.24 -2.13
CA GLU A 12 -19.36 2.19 -3.19
C GLU A 12 -18.10 2.73 -3.88
N LEU A 13 -17.02 3.01 -3.13
CA LEU A 13 -15.74 3.41 -3.74
C LEU A 13 -15.15 2.30 -4.62
N VAL A 14 -15.23 1.05 -4.19
CA VAL A 14 -14.81 -0.11 -5.00
C VAL A 14 -15.69 -0.22 -6.23
N ARG A 15 -17.02 -0.13 -6.08
CA ARG A 15 -17.96 -0.14 -7.21
C ARG A 15 -17.66 0.98 -8.21
N PHE A 16 -17.38 2.17 -7.71
CA PHE A 16 -17.06 3.33 -8.54
C PHE A 16 -15.78 3.08 -9.36
N ALA A 17 -14.71 2.59 -8.73
CA ALA A 17 -13.47 2.22 -9.42
C ALA A 17 -13.66 1.08 -10.44
N GLU A 18 -14.57 0.14 -10.19
CA GLU A 18 -14.91 -0.95 -11.12
C GLU A 18 -15.60 -0.44 -12.40
N HIS A 19 -16.44 0.60 -12.28
CA HIS A 19 -17.17 1.18 -13.41
C HIS A 19 -16.37 2.26 -14.14
N ASP A 20 -15.46 2.93 -13.44
CA ASP A 20 -14.75 4.10 -13.92
C ASP A 20 -13.24 3.83 -14.07
N SER A 21 -12.90 2.68 -14.64
CA SER A 21 -11.52 2.17 -14.75
C SER A 21 -10.59 3.01 -15.63
N GLU A 22 -11.14 3.99 -16.36
CA GLU A 22 -10.40 4.91 -17.23
C GLU A 22 -9.74 6.05 -16.44
N TYR A 23 -10.23 6.35 -15.22
CA TYR A 23 -9.75 7.47 -14.41
C TYR A 23 -8.92 6.98 -13.23
N GLU A 24 -7.72 7.55 -13.13
CA GLU A 24 -6.78 7.26 -12.04
C GLU A 24 -7.32 7.71 -10.68
N ASP A 25 -8.07 8.82 -10.66
CA ASP A 25 -8.70 9.36 -9.45
C ASP A 25 -9.65 8.36 -8.78
N SER A 26 -10.31 7.51 -9.56
CA SER A 26 -11.23 6.48 -9.07
C SER A 26 -10.47 5.38 -8.32
N ALA A 27 -9.34 4.94 -8.87
CA ALA A 27 -8.43 4.00 -8.20
C ALA A 27 -7.81 4.61 -6.93
N LYS A 28 -7.41 5.89 -7.00
CA LYS A 28 -6.88 6.66 -5.87
C LYS A 28 -7.89 6.82 -4.74
N ALA A 29 -9.13 7.17 -5.05
CA ALA A 29 -10.19 7.33 -4.06
C ALA A 29 -10.48 6.00 -3.35
N MET A 30 -10.59 4.90 -4.11
CA MET A 30 -10.74 3.55 -3.57
C MET A 30 -9.55 3.17 -2.67
N ALA A 31 -8.32 3.29 -3.17
CA ALA A 31 -7.11 2.98 -2.43
C ALA A 31 -7.04 3.78 -1.12
N SER A 32 -7.23 5.10 -1.19
CA SER A 32 -7.23 5.98 -0.03
C SER A 32 -8.27 5.56 1.02
N GLY A 33 -9.51 5.29 0.61
CA GLY A 33 -10.57 4.86 1.52
C GLY A 33 -10.23 3.54 2.23
N VAL A 34 -9.75 2.55 1.46
CA VAL A 34 -9.36 1.23 2.01
C VAL A 34 -8.16 1.36 2.95
N LEU A 35 -7.11 2.09 2.56
CA LEU A 35 -5.91 2.24 3.38
C LEU A 35 -6.21 3.02 4.68
N ASN A 36 -7.02 4.08 4.63
CA ASN A 36 -7.42 4.83 5.83
C ASN A 36 -8.21 3.97 6.83
N TYR A 37 -8.98 3.01 6.34
CA TYR A 37 -9.70 2.07 7.21
C TYR A 37 -8.75 1.15 8.00
N TYR A 38 -7.65 0.69 7.39
CA TYR A 38 -6.70 -0.22 8.05
C TYR A 38 -5.59 0.48 8.83
N PHE A 39 -5.23 1.71 8.44
CA PHE A 39 -4.14 2.48 9.03
C PHE A 39 -4.64 3.78 9.69
N PRO A 40 -5.54 3.71 10.69
CA PRO A 40 -6.08 4.91 11.33
C PRO A 40 -5.09 5.54 12.31
N ALA A 41 -5.25 6.84 12.55
CA ALA A 41 -4.49 7.61 13.54
C ALA A 41 -4.57 7.03 14.96
N THR A 42 -5.70 6.41 15.32
CA THR A 42 -5.87 5.73 16.61
C THR A 42 -4.90 4.55 16.79
N ASN A 43 -4.38 3.98 15.70
CA ASN A 43 -3.41 2.90 15.71
C ASN A 43 -1.98 3.39 15.46
N GLY A 44 -1.75 4.72 15.48
CA GLY A 44 -0.43 5.32 15.29
C GLY A 44 0.01 5.45 13.83
N PHE A 45 -0.91 5.34 12.88
CA PHE A 45 -0.63 5.52 11.46
C PHE A 45 -1.29 6.77 10.89
N THR A 46 -0.76 7.29 9.78
CA THR A 46 -1.46 8.28 8.96
C THR A 46 -1.26 7.95 7.50
N VAL A 47 -2.33 7.99 6.71
CA VAL A 47 -2.26 7.90 5.26
C VAL A 47 -2.23 9.32 4.72
N ALA A 48 -1.13 9.73 4.11
CA ALA A 48 -0.95 11.06 3.57
C ALA A 48 -0.76 10.98 2.05
N PRO A 49 -1.33 11.91 1.26
CA PRO A 49 -0.93 12.05 -0.13
C PRO A 49 0.51 12.56 -0.18
N GLU A 50 1.36 11.94 -1.02
CA GLU A 50 2.74 12.40 -1.16
C GLU A 50 2.80 13.62 -2.11
N GLN A 51 2.55 14.82 -1.57
CA GLN A 51 2.52 16.06 -2.38
C GLN A 51 3.86 16.80 -2.47
N ASN A 52 4.90 16.40 -1.71
CA ASN A 52 6.06 17.29 -1.45
C ASN A 52 7.45 16.62 -1.52
N ARG A 53 7.56 15.34 -1.86
CA ARG A 53 8.86 14.68 -2.11
C ARG A 53 8.90 14.32 -3.57
N ASN A 54 9.59 15.13 -4.39
CA ASN A 54 9.89 14.86 -5.81
C ASN A 54 9.09 13.69 -6.42
N ASP A 55 7.79 13.91 -6.62
CA ASP A 55 6.91 13.44 -7.70
C ASP A 55 6.82 11.94 -8.08
N HIS A 56 6.76 10.97 -7.15
CA HIS A 56 6.60 9.57 -7.59
C HIS A 56 5.51 8.74 -6.89
N SER A 57 5.18 8.94 -5.60
CA SER A 57 4.13 8.14 -4.95
C SER A 57 2.78 8.85 -4.84
N ASP A 58 1.68 8.09 -4.82
CA ASP A 58 0.35 8.68 -4.59
C ASP A 58 0.00 8.75 -3.10
N PHE A 59 0.43 7.75 -2.33
CA PHE A 59 0.14 7.66 -0.90
C PHE A 59 1.34 7.16 -0.12
N ILE A 60 1.56 7.78 1.03
CA ILE A 60 2.49 7.31 2.03
C ILE A 60 1.75 6.99 3.32
N ILE A 61 1.92 5.75 3.80
CA ILE A 61 1.45 5.33 5.11
C ILE A 61 2.62 5.52 6.06
N LEU A 62 2.49 6.54 6.88
CA LEU A 62 3.48 6.92 7.88
C LEU A 62 3.14 6.25 9.20
N ARG A 63 4.16 5.74 9.89
CA ARG A 63 4.04 5.23 11.26
C ARG A 63 4.66 6.21 12.24
N ILE A 64 3.87 6.63 13.22
CA ILE A 64 4.31 7.54 14.27
C ILE A 64 5.07 6.72 15.33
N GLN A 65 6.36 7.01 15.48
CA GLN A 65 7.18 6.41 16.51
C GLN A 65 7.14 7.27 17.77
N ARG A 66 6.50 6.77 18.83
CA ARG A 66 6.62 7.34 20.17
C ARG A 66 7.54 6.47 20.99
N ARG A 67 8.86 6.62 20.81
CA ARG A 67 9.85 5.88 21.61
C ARG A 67 9.92 6.40 23.05
N PHE A 68 9.74 7.72 23.26
CA PHE A 68 9.69 8.37 24.58
C PHE A 68 8.77 9.61 24.56
N PRO A 69 8.29 10.10 25.73
CA PRO A 69 7.59 11.39 25.80
C PRO A 69 8.47 12.52 25.26
N GLY A 70 8.10 13.08 24.11
CA GLY A 70 8.84 14.16 23.43
C GLY A 70 9.54 13.75 22.13
N ASP A 71 9.72 12.45 21.88
CA ASP A 71 10.23 11.95 20.60
C ASP A 71 9.10 11.95 19.56
N ARG A 72 9.33 12.59 18.40
CA ARG A 72 8.36 12.75 17.30
C ARG A 72 8.95 12.24 15.98
N GLY A 73 9.50 11.03 16.00
CA GLY A 73 9.96 10.35 14.79
C GLY A 73 8.77 9.85 13.95
N VAL A 74 8.83 10.06 12.64
CA VAL A 74 7.91 9.46 11.68
C VAL A 74 8.74 8.65 10.69
N VAL A 75 8.33 7.41 10.45
CA VAL A 75 8.99 6.51 9.49
C VAL A 75 8.01 6.09 8.42
N ASP A 76 8.54 5.83 7.22
CA ASP A 76 7.75 5.40 6.08
C ASP A 76 7.47 3.90 6.25
N HIS A 77 6.23 3.55 6.58
CA HIS A 77 5.83 2.17 6.85
C HIS A 77 5.39 1.44 5.58
N THR A 78 4.64 2.13 4.74
CA THR A 78 4.21 1.61 3.44
C THR A 78 4.18 2.73 2.43
N LEU A 79 4.71 2.47 1.24
CA LEU A 79 4.54 3.34 0.09
C LEU A 79 3.50 2.72 -0.85
N ALA A 80 2.54 3.50 -1.35
CA ALA A 80 1.48 3.00 -2.19
C ALA A 80 1.24 3.89 -3.41
N GLU A 81 1.18 3.26 -4.58
CA GLU A 81 0.83 3.91 -5.85
C GLU A 81 -0.50 3.39 -6.37
N ALA A 82 -1.27 4.27 -7.02
CA ALA A 82 -2.55 3.93 -7.63
C ALA A 82 -2.58 4.40 -9.08
N LYS A 83 -2.70 3.44 -10.00
CA LYS A 83 -2.74 3.65 -11.45
C LYS A 83 -4.06 3.18 -12.03
N LYS A 84 -4.46 3.73 -13.17
CA LYS A 84 -5.63 3.26 -13.93
C LYS A 84 -5.32 1.96 -14.68
N THR A 85 -6.35 1.23 -15.11
CA THR A 85 -6.20 -0.11 -15.71
C THR A 85 -5.41 -0.11 -17.03
N ALA A 86 -5.45 0.98 -17.78
CA ALA A 86 -4.74 1.09 -19.07
C ALA A 86 -3.23 1.31 -18.92
N ASP A 87 -2.75 1.67 -17.73
CA ASP A 87 -1.34 1.96 -17.51
C ASP A 87 -0.50 0.68 -17.46
N SER A 88 0.78 0.81 -17.78
CA SER A 88 1.73 -0.30 -17.68
C SER A 88 2.04 -0.61 -16.23
N VAL A 89 1.71 -1.82 -15.78
CA VAL A 89 2.09 -2.33 -14.45
C VAL A 89 3.60 -2.28 -14.25
N GLN A 90 4.39 -2.61 -15.28
CA GLN A 90 5.85 -2.59 -15.21
C GLN A 90 6.38 -1.17 -14.96
N ALA A 91 5.85 -0.18 -15.69
CA ALA A 91 6.26 1.21 -15.49
C ALA A 91 5.86 1.74 -14.10
N ALA A 92 4.69 1.31 -13.60
CA ALA A 92 4.25 1.64 -12.24
C ALA A 92 5.15 1.01 -11.17
N LEU A 93 5.63 -0.22 -11.37
CA LEU A 93 6.58 -0.86 -10.45
C LEU A 93 7.95 -0.18 -10.44
N GLU A 94 8.44 0.25 -11.61
CA GLU A 94 9.67 1.04 -11.72
C GLU A 94 9.52 2.40 -11.02
N GLN A 95 8.38 3.07 -11.20
CA GLN A 95 8.05 4.32 -10.50
C GLN A 95 8.03 4.11 -8.97
N LEU A 96 7.35 3.06 -8.52
CA LEU A 96 7.25 2.69 -7.10
C LEU A 96 8.62 2.37 -6.49
N GLU A 97 9.46 1.61 -7.19
CA GLU A 97 10.82 1.31 -6.74
C GLU A 97 11.68 2.58 -6.64
N ASN A 98 11.59 3.48 -7.61
CA ASN A 98 12.30 4.77 -7.59
C ASN A 98 11.83 5.67 -6.43
N ALA A 99 10.53 5.70 -6.14
CA ALA A 99 9.98 6.43 -5.00
C ALA A 99 10.53 5.86 -3.67
N LEU A 100 10.63 4.54 -3.58
CA LEU A 100 11.14 3.82 -2.40
C LEU A 100 12.64 4.02 -2.16
N GLU A 101 13.45 4.32 -3.17
CA GLU A 101 14.88 4.63 -2.98
C GLU A 101 15.10 5.84 -2.06
N ASN A 102 14.18 6.80 -2.10
CA ASN A 102 14.26 8.04 -1.31
C ASN A 102 13.42 7.98 -0.03
N ALA A 103 12.78 6.84 0.25
CA ALA A 103 11.92 6.68 1.41
C ALA A 103 12.73 6.58 2.72
N ASN A 104 12.22 7.22 3.78
CA ASN A 104 12.74 7.16 5.14
C ASN A 104 12.32 5.84 5.81
N THR A 105 12.84 4.74 5.28
CA THR A 105 12.52 3.38 5.73
C THR A 105 13.37 2.95 6.90
N GLU A 106 12.81 2.16 7.80
CA GLU A 106 13.60 1.53 8.85
C GLU A 106 14.38 0.34 8.30
N PHE A 107 15.70 0.36 8.52
CA PHE A 107 16.59 -0.73 8.11
C PHE A 107 16.58 -1.02 6.59
N GLY A 108 16.26 -0.02 5.77
CA GLY A 108 16.18 -0.18 4.31
C GLY A 108 15.05 -1.10 3.86
N ARG A 109 14.02 -1.31 4.70
CA ARG A 109 12.89 -2.19 4.41
C ARG A 109 11.57 -1.52 4.76
N CYS A 110 10.59 -1.70 3.91
CA CYS A 110 9.21 -1.31 4.19
C CYS A 110 8.25 -2.15 3.33
N TRP A 111 6.95 -1.96 3.54
CA TRP A 111 5.96 -2.54 2.66
C TRP A 111 5.73 -1.64 1.44
N ALA A 112 5.30 -2.24 0.35
CA ALA A 112 4.92 -1.51 -0.85
C ALA A 112 3.61 -2.07 -1.42
N ILE A 113 2.76 -1.17 -1.90
CA ILE A 113 1.46 -1.51 -2.51
C ILE A 113 1.38 -0.85 -3.87
N LEU A 114 1.01 -1.60 -4.90
CA LEU A 114 0.54 -1.04 -6.16
C LEU A 114 -0.94 -1.34 -6.29
N VAL A 115 -1.76 -0.32 -6.51
CA VAL A 115 -3.17 -0.44 -6.87
C VAL A 115 -3.28 -0.15 -8.36
N HIS A 116 -3.70 -1.13 -9.16
CA HIS A 116 -3.87 -0.98 -10.60
C HIS A 116 -5.33 -1.26 -10.96
N GLY A 117 -6.06 -0.20 -11.30
CA GLY A 117 -7.52 -0.21 -11.35
C GLY A 117 -8.09 -0.67 -10.01
N CYS A 118 -8.75 -1.82 -10.01
CA CYS A 118 -9.33 -2.46 -8.82
C CYS A 118 -8.46 -3.57 -8.22
N THR A 119 -7.20 -3.73 -8.65
CA THR A 119 -6.33 -4.82 -8.20
C THR A 119 -5.24 -4.29 -7.28
N PHE A 120 -5.14 -4.87 -6.08
CA PHE A 120 -4.07 -4.61 -5.13
C PHE A 120 -2.94 -5.61 -5.34
N TYR A 121 -1.73 -5.09 -5.46
CA TYR A 121 -0.49 -5.82 -5.51
C TYR A 121 0.32 -5.52 -4.26
N PHE A 122 0.80 -6.55 -3.57
CA PHE A 122 1.57 -6.39 -2.34
C PHE A 122 3.02 -6.83 -2.50
N TYR A 123 3.92 -6.06 -1.89
CA TYR A 123 5.36 -6.29 -1.97
C TYR A 123 6.06 -5.99 -0.64
N GLU A 124 7.18 -6.67 -0.42
CA GLU A 124 8.21 -6.21 0.49
C GLU A 124 9.27 -5.44 -0.30
N TYR A 125 9.65 -4.26 0.17
CA TYR A 125 10.78 -3.51 -0.36
C TYR A 125 12.05 -3.81 0.42
N HIS A 126 13.15 -4.05 -0.29
CA HIS A 126 14.48 -4.29 0.28
C HIS A 126 15.56 -3.48 -0.45
N LEU A 127 16.06 -2.41 0.18
CA LEU A 127 17.07 -1.51 -0.38
C LEU A 127 18.37 -2.22 -0.80
N ASN A 128 18.73 -3.29 -0.08
CA ASN A 128 19.98 -4.02 -0.26
C ASN A 128 19.96 -4.99 -1.45
N LEU A 129 18.81 -5.19 -2.10
CA LEU A 129 18.73 -5.99 -3.32
C LEU A 129 19.13 -5.17 -4.56
N PRO A 130 19.53 -5.84 -5.66
CA PRO A 130 19.81 -5.17 -6.92
C PRO A 130 18.58 -4.38 -7.42
N LEU A 131 18.84 -3.29 -8.14
CA LEU A 131 17.79 -2.51 -8.81
C LEU A 131 16.92 -3.43 -9.69
N ASN A 132 15.61 -3.22 -9.68
CA ASN A 132 14.57 -4.04 -10.31
C ASN A 132 14.31 -5.40 -9.63
N ALA A 133 15.01 -5.70 -8.52
CA ALA A 133 14.78 -6.89 -7.71
C ALA A 133 14.41 -6.54 -6.26
N ARG A 134 14.17 -5.25 -5.96
CA ARG A 134 13.92 -4.77 -4.59
C ARG A 134 12.50 -4.97 -4.12
N LEU A 135 11.54 -5.08 -5.04
CA LEU A 135 10.14 -5.37 -4.76
C LEU A 135 9.89 -6.87 -4.83
N ILE A 136 9.79 -7.52 -3.67
CA ILE A 136 9.52 -8.96 -3.58
C ILE A 136 8.00 -9.16 -3.46
N PRO A 137 7.35 -9.85 -4.41
CA PRO A 137 5.92 -10.17 -4.34
C PRO A 137 5.55 -10.86 -3.02
N TRP A 138 4.42 -10.48 -2.44
CA TRP A 138 3.96 -11.03 -1.17
C TRP A 138 2.47 -11.35 -1.19
N GLY A 139 2.09 -12.47 -0.58
CA GLY A 139 0.70 -12.91 -0.44
C GLY A 139 0.45 -13.62 0.89
N PRO A 140 -0.83 -13.77 1.28
CA PRO A 140 -1.20 -14.40 2.54
C PRO A 140 -0.76 -15.89 2.59
N PRO A 141 -0.72 -16.51 3.79
CA PRO A 141 -0.35 -17.90 3.96
C PRO A 141 -1.14 -18.83 3.04
N GLY A 142 -0.44 -19.75 2.37
CA GLY A 142 -1.03 -20.66 1.38
C GLY A 142 -1.19 -20.08 -0.03
N GLN A 143 -0.88 -18.79 -0.23
CA GLN A 143 -0.89 -18.11 -1.54
C GLN A 143 0.39 -17.29 -1.76
N LEU A 144 1.53 -17.76 -1.26
CA LEU A 144 2.80 -17.01 -1.29
C LEU A 144 3.27 -16.61 -2.70
N SER A 145 2.86 -17.34 -3.74
CA SER A 145 3.18 -17.04 -5.14
C SER A 145 2.21 -16.05 -5.80
N ARG A 146 1.09 -15.72 -5.15
CA ARG A 146 0.08 -14.78 -5.65
C ARG A 146 0.16 -13.51 -4.82
N ASN A 147 0.51 -12.39 -5.45
CA ASN A 147 0.56 -11.10 -4.79
C ASN A 147 -0.51 -10.12 -5.28
N SER A 148 -1.36 -10.52 -6.23
CA SER A 148 -2.40 -9.68 -6.83
C SER A 148 -3.80 -10.13 -6.45
N PHE A 149 -4.63 -9.16 -6.02
CA PHE A 149 -5.93 -9.40 -5.40
C PHE A 149 -6.94 -8.35 -5.87
N HIS A 150 -8.08 -8.79 -6.39
CA HIS A 150 -9.15 -7.88 -6.79
C HIS A 150 -9.89 -7.34 -5.57
N ALA A 151 -10.13 -6.03 -5.53
CA ALA A 151 -10.70 -5.31 -4.39
C ALA A 151 -12.04 -5.89 -3.91
N ARG A 152 -12.90 -6.36 -4.81
CA ARG A 152 -14.16 -6.99 -4.40
C ARG A 152 -14.01 -8.49 -4.12
N ASN A 153 -13.39 -9.20 -5.05
CA ASN A 153 -13.43 -10.67 -5.11
C ASN A 153 -12.46 -11.32 -4.11
N ASP A 154 -11.37 -10.63 -3.78
CA ASP A 154 -10.32 -11.09 -2.88
C ASP A 154 -10.27 -10.26 -1.59
N SER A 155 -11.39 -9.62 -1.21
CA SER A 155 -11.47 -8.71 -0.06
C SER A 155 -11.05 -9.34 1.28
N VAL A 156 -11.17 -10.66 1.41
CA VAL A 156 -10.67 -11.42 2.59
C VAL A 156 -9.15 -11.52 2.59
N ALA A 157 -8.52 -11.73 1.44
CA ALA A 157 -7.07 -11.74 1.32
C ALA A 157 -6.49 -10.34 1.57
N ILE A 158 -7.13 -9.31 1.02
CA ILE A 158 -6.73 -7.90 1.25
C ILE A 158 -6.89 -7.52 2.74
N ASP A 159 -7.98 -7.91 3.40
CA ASP A 159 -8.15 -7.69 4.85
C ASP A 159 -7.01 -8.34 5.65
N TRP A 160 -6.68 -9.59 5.33
CA TRP A 160 -5.57 -10.29 5.97
C TRP A 160 -4.24 -9.55 5.74
N MET A 161 -3.94 -9.18 4.49
CA MET A 161 -2.71 -8.49 4.09
C MET A 161 -2.52 -7.18 4.85
N LEU A 162 -3.53 -6.30 4.81
CA LEU A 162 -3.42 -4.96 5.39
C LEU A 162 -3.35 -5.01 6.93
N ARG A 163 -4.07 -5.95 7.57
CA ARG A 163 -3.91 -6.20 9.01
C ARG A 163 -2.54 -6.75 9.35
N HIS A 164 -2.02 -7.69 8.55
CA HIS A 164 -0.69 -8.25 8.76
C HIS A 164 0.38 -7.16 8.68
N MET A 165 0.32 -6.30 7.67
CA MET A 165 1.22 -5.16 7.51
C MET A 165 1.15 -4.22 8.71
N GLY A 166 -0.05 -3.84 9.16
CA GLY A 166 -0.22 -2.97 10.34
C GLY A 166 0.28 -3.57 11.67
N GLN A 167 0.33 -4.90 11.77
CA GLN A 167 0.88 -5.60 12.94
C GLN A 167 2.41 -5.81 12.84
N ASN A 168 2.95 -5.89 11.62
CA ASN A 168 4.34 -6.20 11.34
C ASN A 168 5.01 -4.99 10.69
N ASN A 169 5.41 -4.05 11.55
CA ASN A 169 5.93 -2.73 11.15
C ASN A 169 7.16 -2.77 10.24
N THR A 170 7.89 -3.87 10.28
CA THR A 170 9.02 -4.13 9.38
C THR A 170 8.76 -5.47 8.72
N PRO A 171 8.87 -5.58 7.40
CA PRO A 171 8.79 -6.86 6.71
C PRO A 171 9.75 -7.90 7.31
N PRO A 172 9.41 -9.19 7.27
CA PRO A 172 10.31 -10.27 7.65
C PRO A 172 11.70 -10.13 7.01
N SER A 173 12.76 -10.44 7.76
CA SER A 173 14.08 -10.60 7.16
C SER A 173 14.08 -11.90 6.35
N ARG A 174 14.34 -11.79 5.05
CA ARG A 174 14.53 -12.94 4.15
C ARG A 174 15.98 -13.04 3.74
#